data_AF-A0A7X7PFR7-F1
#
_entry.id   AF-A0A7X7PFR7-F1
#
_cell.length_a   1.000
_cell.length_b   1.000
_cell.length_c   1.000
_cell.angle_alpha   90.00
_cell.angle_beta   90.00
_cell.angle_gamma   90.00
#
_symmetry.space_group_name_H-M   'P 1'
#
loop_
_entity.id
_entity.type
_entity.pdbx_description
1 polymer ?
#
loop_
_entity_poly.entity_id
_entity_poly.type
_entity_poly.pdbx_seq_one_letter_code
_entity_poly.pdbx_strand_id
1 'polypeptide(L)'
;PLYMVTDPLIPEGGLTYENAWIGYGLDVDIGNAADDMMAYAPSDNMVFAYDWGWEEPNFQGPARTAPGLVGLVVLETEPGTAHVLNGWRNVSGETPDWGGGRSNEFRGLGMMSGRNPYAPVHTDPGIGHTPESPGDVRLLISSGPFVLAPGDSASMTLAVVIAEPIPGTFTVGLGTPPGNPRDPDRAILEIAAGLLERARAARDLLPLFVQNDEGEASAPLHAARRGRND
;
A
#
# COMPACT_ATOMS: atom_id res chain seq x y z
N PRO A 1 22.46 3.94 8.11
CA PRO A 1 22.61 5.35 8.52
C PRO A 1 21.64 6.22 7.72
N LEU A 2 20.97 7.21 8.33
CA LEU A 2 20.19 8.19 7.57
C LEU A 2 21.13 9.00 6.68
N TYR A 3 20.77 9.23 5.42
CA TYR A 3 21.53 10.05 4.46
C TYR A 3 22.00 11.40 5.05
N MET A 4 21.20 11.99 5.93
CA MET A 4 21.50 13.23 6.64
C MET A 4 22.78 13.20 7.50
N VAL A 5 23.27 12.01 7.87
CA VAL A 5 24.50 11.85 8.67
C VAL A 5 25.74 11.75 7.77
N THR A 6 25.56 11.40 6.49
CA THR A 6 26.64 11.18 5.52
C THR A 6 26.89 12.37 4.59
N ASP A 7 25.99 13.35 4.53
CA ASP A 7 26.21 14.64 3.84
C ASP A 7 27.04 15.58 4.74
N PRO A 8 28.15 16.20 4.28
CA PRO A 8 28.71 16.24 2.92
C PRO A 8 29.85 15.25 2.63
N LEU A 9 29.98 14.19 3.42
CA LEU A 9 31.08 13.22 3.36
C LEU A 9 30.85 12.07 2.33
N ILE A 10 30.02 12.29 1.32
CA ILE A 10 29.78 11.28 0.27
C ILE A 10 31.06 11.14 -0.58
N PRO A 11 31.64 9.93 -0.70
CA PRO A 11 32.81 9.70 -1.55
C PRO A 11 32.55 10.10 -3.01
N GLU A 12 33.59 10.48 -3.75
CA GLU A 12 33.48 10.82 -5.18
C GLU A 12 32.87 9.68 -6.02
N GLY A 13 33.10 8.43 -5.62
CA GLY A 13 32.51 7.24 -6.24
C GLY A 13 31.08 6.92 -5.79
N GLY A 14 30.49 7.69 -4.89
CA GLY A 14 29.15 7.46 -4.32
C GLY A 14 29.12 6.43 -3.18
N LEU A 15 27.90 6.11 -2.74
CA LEU A 15 27.62 5.10 -1.70
C LEU A 15 26.73 3.99 -2.28
N THR A 16 26.98 2.75 -1.85
CA THR A 16 26.05 1.65 -2.09
C THR A 16 25.08 1.54 -0.93
N TYR A 17 23.78 1.51 -1.21
CA TYR A 17 22.75 1.21 -0.23
C TYR A 17 22.45 -0.29 -0.29
N GLU A 18 22.67 -1.01 0.81
CA GLU A 18 22.44 -2.47 0.88
C GLU A 18 21.03 -2.85 1.34
N ASN A 19 20.24 -1.86 1.76
CA ASN A 19 18.91 -2.06 2.34
C ASN A 19 18.02 -0.85 2.03
N ALA A 20 17.85 -0.56 0.75
CA ALA A 20 16.95 0.49 0.28
C ALA A 20 15.52 -0.04 0.13
N TRP A 21 14.53 0.81 0.36
CA TRP A 21 13.11 0.47 0.22
C TRP A 21 12.40 1.59 -0.51
N ILE A 22 11.39 1.23 -1.31
CA ILE A 22 10.47 2.18 -1.93
C ILE A 22 9.12 1.97 -1.24
N GLY A 23 8.60 3.04 -0.64
CA GLY A 23 7.29 3.05 0.02
C GLY A 23 6.35 4.06 -0.61
N TYR A 24 5.06 3.74 -0.60
CA TYR A 24 3.97 4.64 -0.97
C TYR A 24 2.92 4.63 0.14
N GLY A 25 2.48 5.82 0.53
CA GLY A 25 1.42 6.02 1.51
C GLY A 25 0.27 6.80 0.89
N LEU A 26 -0.96 6.42 1.22
CA LEU A 26 -2.18 7.07 0.78
C LEU A 26 -3.09 7.35 1.98
N ASP A 27 -3.50 8.60 2.11
CA ASP A 27 -4.68 8.97 2.88
C ASP A 27 -5.90 8.85 1.96
N VAL A 28 -6.86 8.00 2.33
CA VAL A 28 -7.94 7.59 1.42
C VAL A 28 -9.19 8.46 1.53
N ASP A 29 -9.33 9.26 2.61
CA ASP A 29 -10.45 10.17 2.86
C ASP A 29 -11.83 9.56 2.49
N ILE A 30 -12.13 8.36 2.99
CA ILE A 30 -13.33 7.59 2.59
C ILE A 30 -14.62 8.00 3.33
N GLY A 31 -14.60 9.14 4.01
CA GLY A 31 -15.75 9.73 4.66
C GLY A 31 -15.44 10.22 6.07
N ASN A 32 -16.24 9.78 7.05
CA ASN A 32 -16.00 10.10 8.44
C ASN A 32 -14.81 9.28 8.97
N ALA A 33 -13.70 9.99 9.17
CA ALA A 33 -12.47 9.41 9.69
C ALA A 33 -12.61 8.68 11.05
N ALA A 34 -13.71 8.86 11.80
CA ALA A 34 -13.91 8.15 13.06
C ALA A 34 -14.28 6.66 12.89
N ASP A 35 -14.83 6.28 11.74
CA ASP A 35 -15.32 4.93 11.44
C ASP A 35 -14.62 4.25 10.26
N ASP A 36 -13.47 4.75 9.81
CA ASP A 36 -12.70 4.03 8.80
C ASP A 36 -12.06 2.75 9.33
N MET A 37 -11.87 1.79 8.45
CA MET A 37 -11.16 0.55 8.73
C MET A 37 -10.31 0.13 7.53
N MET A 38 -9.33 -0.72 7.78
CA MET A 38 -8.46 -1.29 6.75
C MET A 38 -8.41 -2.81 6.83
N ALA A 39 -8.25 -3.44 5.67
CA ALA A 39 -8.07 -4.87 5.52
C ALA A 39 -6.99 -5.16 4.48
N TYR A 40 -6.53 -6.40 4.48
CA TYR A 40 -5.46 -6.88 3.63
C TYR A 40 -5.99 -7.94 2.68
N ALA A 41 -5.46 -8.07 1.48
CA ALA A 41 -5.67 -9.21 0.60
C ALA A 41 -4.30 -9.68 0.10
N PRO A 42 -3.57 -10.48 0.89
CA PRO A 42 -2.19 -10.86 0.58
C PRO A 42 -2.05 -11.65 -0.73
N SER A 43 -3.06 -12.46 -1.10
CA SER A 43 -3.12 -13.16 -2.40
C SER A 43 -3.05 -12.21 -3.60
N ASP A 44 -3.49 -10.98 -3.39
CA ASP A 44 -3.62 -9.95 -4.40
C ASP A 44 -2.64 -8.79 -4.13
N ASN A 45 -1.62 -8.95 -3.27
CA ASN A 45 -0.66 -7.91 -2.89
C ASN A 45 -1.32 -6.56 -2.60
N MET A 46 -2.45 -6.58 -1.89
CA MET A 46 -3.31 -5.42 -1.72
C MET A 46 -3.57 -5.11 -0.24
N VAL A 47 -3.57 -3.84 0.10
CA VAL A 47 -4.19 -3.30 1.31
C VAL A 47 -5.31 -2.37 0.89
N PHE A 48 -6.42 -2.35 1.61
CA PHE A 48 -7.55 -1.50 1.28
C PHE A 48 -8.24 -0.96 2.51
N ALA A 49 -8.89 0.18 2.34
CA ALA A 49 -9.68 0.88 3.34
C ALA A 49 -11.16 0.87 2.94
N TYR A 50 -12.02 0.93 3.95
CA TYR A 50 -13.47 0.95 3.84
C TYR A 50 -14.08 1.61 5.08
N ASP A 51 -15.26 2.18 4.92
CA ASP A 51 -16.04 2.68 6.04
C ASP A 51 -16.62 1.49 6.81
N TRP A 52 -16.35 1.42 8.11
CA TRP A 52 -16.76 0.33 8.99
C TRP A 52 -18.28 0.18 9.04
N GLY A 53 -19.00 1.30 9.07
CA GLY A 53 -20.45 1.34 9.25
C GLY A 53 -21.24 1.14 7.96
N TRP A 54 -20.60 1.24 6.80
CA TRP A 54 -21.23 1.30 5.48
C TRP A 54 -22.27 2.44 5.36
N GLU A 55 -22.09 3.53 6.10
CA GLU A 55 -22.96 4.69 6.10
C GLU A 55 -22.16 6.00 6.15
N GLU A 56 -22.31 6.82 5.12
CA GLU A 56 -21.72 8.15 5.02
C GLU A 56 -22.81 9.23 4.87
N PRO A 57 -23.31 9.80 5.98
CA PRO A 57 -24.46 10.71 5.96
C PRO A 57 -24.26 11.97 5.10
N ASN A 58 -23.00 12.35 4.88
CA ASN A 58 -22.61 13.52 4.09
C ASN A 58 -22.48 13.21 2.59
N PHE A 59 -22.46 11.93 2.20
CA PHE A 59 -22.43 11.52 0.80
C PHE A 59 -23.84 11.56 0.18
N GLN A 60 -23.88 11.59 -1.15
CA GLN A 60 -25.13 11.63 -1.92
C GLN A 60 -25.35 10.32 -2.69
N GLY A 61 -26.63 10.00 -2.94
CA GLY A 61 -27.00 8.84 -3.75
C GLY A 61 -26.59 7.51 -3.09
N PRO A 62 -26.26 6.48 -3.89
CA PRO A 62 -25.89 5.15 -3.39
C PRO A 62 -24.70 5.17 -2.43
N ALA A 63 -23.74 6.08 -2.62
CA ALA A 63 -22.55 6.20 -1.80
C ALA A 63 -22.84 6.51 -0.32
N ARG A 64 -24.03 7.04 0.00
CA ARG A 64 -24.45 7.26 1.39
C ARG A 64 -24.60 5.96 2.18
N THR A 65 -24.99 4.86 1.54
CA THR A 65 -25.26 3.57 2.20
C THR A 65 -24.47 2.44 1.58
N ALA A 66 -23.44 2.79 0.80
CA ALA A 66 -22.52 1.90 0.11
C ALA A 66 -21.26 2.72 -0.26
N PRO A 67 -20.57 3.34 0.72
CA PRO A 67 -19.39 4.13 0.45
C PRO A 67 -18.32 3.26 -0.23
N GLY A 68 -17.56 3.88 -1.14
CA GLY A 68 -16.56 3.15 -1.93
C GLY A 68 -15.41 2.65 -1.07
N LEU A 69 -14.83 1.51 -1.47
CA LEU A 69 -13.58 1.00 -0.94
C LEU A 69 -12.43 1.51 -1.80
N VAL A 70 -11.28 1.78 -1.17
CA VAL A 70 -10.06 2.22 -1.84
C VAL A 70 -8.92 1.27 -1.50
N GLY A 71 -8.23 0.75 -2.51
CA GLY A 71 -7.14 -0.20 -2.36
C GLY A 71 -5.85 0.30 -3.00
N LEU A 72 -4.73 -0.04 -2.36
CA LEU A 72 -3.39 0.01 -2.94
C LEU A 72 -2.95 -1.40 -3.30
N VAL A 73 -2.48 -1.61 -4.53
CA VAL A 73 -1.98 -2.90 -5.00
C VAL A 73 -0.59 -2.77 -5.60
N VAL A 74 0.31 -3.69 -5.24
CA VAL A 74 1.58 -3.85 -5.99
C VAL A 74 1.30 -4.63 -7.27
N LEU A 75 1.61 -3.99 -8.39
CA LEU A 75 1.53 -4.59 -9.71
C LEU A 75 2.87 -5.19 -10.13
N GLU A 76 3.96 -4.45 -9.93
CA GLU A 76 5.31 -4.86 -10.35
C GLU A 76 6.39 -4.27 -9.44
N THR A 77 7.46 -5.04 -9.24
CA THR A 77 8.71 -4.60 -8.60
C THR A 77 9.86 -5.50 -9.04
N GLU A 78 11.09 -5.20 -8.61
CA GLU A 78 12.26 -6.04 -8.88
C GLU A 78 12.13 -7.45 -8.27
N PRO A 79 12.47 -8.52 -9.02
CA PRO A 79 12.48 -9.88 -8.51
C PRO A 79 13.33 -10.04 -7.24
N GLY A 80 12.84 -10.84 -6.30
CA GLY A 80 13.55 -11.14 -5.05
C GLY A 80 13.38 -10.09 -3.95
N THR A 81 12.58 -9.06 -4.19
CA THR A 81 12.13 -8.13 -3.14
C THR A 81 10.89 -8.68 -2.42
N ALA A 82 10.75 -8.30 -1.16
CA ALA A 82 9.57 -8.53 -0.35
C ALA A 82 8.61 -7.33 -0.48
N HIS A 83 7.32 -7.61 -0.29
CA HIS A 83 6.28 -6.60 -0.16
C HIS A 83 5.77 -6.59 1.27
N VAL A 84 5.68 -5.39 1.85
CA VAL A 84 5.02 -5.19 3.13
C VAL A 84 3.76 -4.39 2.89
N LEU A 85 2.61 -5.05 3.05
CA LEU A 85 1.30 -4.44 3.05
C LEU A 85 1.07 -3.87 4.45
N ASN A 86 0.83 -2.58 4.58
CA ASN A 86 0.76 -1.92 5.88
C ASN A 86 -0.36 -0.87 5.90
N GLY A 87 -0.61 -0.34 7.09
CA GLY A 87 -1.47 0.82 7.24
C GLY A 87 -1.27 1.45 8.61
N TRP A 88 -1.87 2.60 8.79
CA TRP A 88 -1.78 3.35 10.04
C TRP A 88 -3.17 3.78 10.44
N ARG A 89 -3.56 3.49 11.68
CA ARG A 89 -4.76 4.07 12.27
C ARG A 89 -4.36 5.25 13.14
N ASN A 90 -4.86 6.43 12.82
CA ASN A 90 -4.80 7.61 13.64
C ASN A 90 -6.00 7.63 14.59
N VAL A 91 -5.73 7.75 15.88
CA VAL A 91 -6.76 7.81 16.93
C VAL A 91 -6.74 9.20 17.53
N SER A 92 -7.90 9.81 17.70
CA SER A 92 -8.01 11.11 18.37
C SER A 92 -7.33 11.07 19.75
N GLY A 93 -6.39 11.99 19.98
CA GLY A 93 -5.57 12.05 21.20
C GLY A 93 -4.20 11.36 21.09
N GLU A 94 -3.91 10.67 19.98
CA GLU A 94 -2.58 10.16 19.65
C GLU A 94 -1.76 11.19 18.83
N THR A 95 -0.49 10.85 18.58
CA THR A 95 0.46 11.69 17.83
C THR A 95 -0.17 12.11 16.48
N PRO A 96 -0.06 13.39 16.09
CA PRO A 96 -0.75 13.91 14.91
C PRO A 96 -0.42 13.12 13.63
N ASP A 97 -1.35 13.24 12.69
CA ASP A 97 -1.33 12.66 11.36
C ASP A 97 0.03 12.83 10.64
N TRP A 98 0.28 11.94 9.68
CA TRP A 98 1.52 11.81 8.95
C TRP A 98 2.03 13.15 8.41
N GLY A 99 3.18 13.60 8.91
CA GLY A 99 3.91 14.74 8.38
C GLY A 99 4.95 14.30 7.34
N GLY A 100 4.50 13.86 6.16
CA GLY A 100 5.38 13.42 5.07
C GLY A 100 6.58 14.37 4.86
N GLY A 101 7.80 13.82 4.91
CA GLY A 101 9.04 14.58 4.69
C GLY A 101 9.60 15.33 5.90
N ARG A 102 9.03 15.19 7.10
CA ARG A 102 9.63 15.79 8.32
C ARG A 102 10.68 14.85 8.94
N SER A 103 11.83 15.41 9.34
CA SER A 103 12.96 14.65 9.89
C SER A 103 12.70 14.01 11.26
N ASN A 104 11.63 14.41 11.95
CA ASN A 104 11.16 13.82 13.20
C ASN A 104 9.99 12.83 13.01
N GLU A 105 9.64 12.51 11.76
CA GLU A 105 8.55 11.60 11.41
C GLU A 105 9.09 10.16 11.38
N PHE A 106 8.99 9.47 12.52
CA PHE A 106 9.50 8.10 12.65
C PHE A 106 8.48 7.04 12.22
N ARG A 107 7.18 7.37 12.17
CA ARG A 107 6.09 6.40 11.97
C ARG A 107 5.95 6.01 10.50
N GLY A 108 5.66 6.98 9.65
CA GLY A 108 5.64 6.81 8.21
C GLY A 108 7.00 6.35 7.68
N LEU A 109 8.11 6.93 8.13
CA LEU A 109 9.45 6.45 7.77
C LEU A 109 9.66 4.96 8.13
N GLY A 110 9.24 4.54 9.31
CA GLY A 110 9.30 3.14 9.74
C GLY A 110 8.49 2.24 8.79
N MET A 111 7.25 2.61 8.53
CA MET A 111 6.34 1.80 7.70
C MET A 111 6.73 1.78 6.21
N MET A 112 7.35 2.85 5.69
CA MET A 112 7.84 2.91 4.30
C MET A 112 9.20 2.22 4.10
N SER A 113 9.95 1.96 5.18
CA SER A 113 11.30 1.37 5.11
C SER A 113 11.33 -0.14 5.29
N GLY A 114 10.20 -0.82 5.03
CA GLY A 114 10.05 -2.27 5.24
C GLY A 114 10.11 -2.71 6.69
N ARG A 115 10.21 -1.77 7.64
CA ARG A 115 10.08 -2.08 9.06
C ARG A 115 8.60 -2.15 9.39
N ASN A 116 8.28 -2.98 10.38
CA ASN A 116 6.95 -3.05 10.96
C ASN A 116 7.02 -2.66 12.45
N PRO A 117 7.18 -1.36 12.80
CA PRO A 117 7.50 -0.97 14.16
C PRO A 117 6.29 -0.92 15.09
N TYR A 118 5.06 -1.08 14.59
CA TYR A 118 3.85 -0.63 15.30
C TYR A 118 2.91 -1.78 15.61
N ALA A 119 2.76 -2.06 16.91
CA ALA A 119 1.80 -3.02 17.42
C ALA A 119 0.34 -2.53 17.22
N PRO A 120 -0.63 -3.45 17.08
CA PRO A 120 -0.43 -4.89 16.90
C PRO A 120 0.16 -5.20 15.52
N VAL A 121 1.19 -6.06 15.52
CA VAL A 121 1.89 -6.55 14.33
C VAL A 121 1.36 -7.93 14.01
N HIS A 122 1.05 -8.18 12.73
CA HIS A 122 0.71 -9.53 12.29
C HIS A 122 1.94 -10.45 12.35
N THR A 123 1.73 -11.75 12.58
CA THR A 123 2.82 -12.75 12.62
C THR A 123 3.50 -13.00 11.27
N ASP A 124 2.89 -12.50 10.21
CA ASP A 124 3.41 -12.55 8.84
C ASP A 124 4.25 -11.31 8.57
N PRO A 125 5.53 -11.44 8.19
CA PRO A 125 6.37 -10.29 7.89
C PRO A 125 5.88 -9.46 6.70
N GLY A 126 5.05 -10.01 5.81
CA GLY A 126 4.43 -9.27 4.69
C GLY A 126 3.23 -8.41 5.08
N ILE A 127 2.77 -8.49 6.34
CA ILE A 127 1.63 -7.73 6.85
C ILE A 127 2.07 -6.86 8.01
N GLY A 128 1.72 -5.60 7.90
CA GLY A 128 2.02 -4.51 8.79
C GLY A 128 1.20 -4.48 10.08
N HIS A 129 0.72 -3.28 10.40
CA HIS A 129 -0.18 -2.99 11.50
C HIS A 129 -1.60 -3.51 11.24
N THR A 130 -2.22 -4.19 12.22
CA THR A 130 -3.59 -4.73 12.08
C THR A 130 -4.53 -4.06 13.07
N PRO A 131 -5.19 -2.94 12.72
CA PRO A 131 -6.03 -2.24 13.69
C PRO A 131 -7.21 -3.11 14.13
N GLU A 132 -7.48 -3.10 15.44
CA GLU A 132 -8.56 -3.88 16.06
C GLU A 132 -9.86 -3.08 16.23
N SER A 133 -9.83 -1.77 15.94
CA SER A 133 -10.95 -0.85 16.13
C SER A 133 -10.92 0.25 15.05
N PRO A 134 -12.07 0.80 14.64
CA PRO A 134 -12.14 1.77 13.55
C PRO A 134 -11.59 3.13 13.95
N GLY A 135 -11.21 3.92 12.96
CA GLY A 135 -10.62 5.25 13.09
C GLY A 135 -9.84 5.60 11.84
N ASP A 136 -9.19 6.74 11.85
CA ASP A 136 -8.75 7.41 10.64
C ASP A 136 -7.54 6.67 10.01
N VAL A 137 -7.72 6.02 8.85
CA VAL A 137 -6.73 5.07 8.30
C VAL A 137 -5.91 5.62 7.14
N ARG A 138 -4.62 5.29 7.12
CA ARG A 138 -3.73 5.44 5.95
C ARG A 138 -3.33 4.08 5.45
N LEU A 139 -3.30 3.93 4.13
CA LEU A 139 -2.82 2.74 3.45
C LEU A 139 -1.35 2.90 3.09
N LEU A 140 -0.55 1.88 3.32
CA LEU A 140 0.87 1.93 3.01
C LEU A 140 1.32 0.62 2.36
N ILE A 141 2.20 0.73 1.37
CA ILE A 141 2.88 -0.41 0.78
C ILE A 141 4.35 -0.06 0.63
N SER A 142 5.21 -1.02 0.94
CA SER A 142 6.63 -0.90 0.60
C SER A 142 7.16 -2.15 -0.08
N SER A 143 8.17 -1.95 -0.94
CA SER A 143 8.92 -3.01 -1.61
C SER A 143 10.41 -2.86 -1.31
N GLY A 144 11.10 -3.99 -1.13
CA GLY A 144 12.54 -4.05 -0.83
C GLY A 144 12.93 -5.35 -0.11
N PRO A 145 14.18 -5.49 0.36
CA PRO A 145 15.26 -4.53 0.21
C PRO A 145 15.86 -4.54 -1.21
N PHE A 146 16.25 -3.37 -1.68
CA PHE A 146 17.09 -3.21 -2.86
C PHE A 146 18.55 -2.99 -2.46
N VAL A 147 19.47 -3.53 -3.26
CA VAL A 147 20.88 -3.14 -3.26
C VAL A 147 21.09 -2.15 -4.40
N LEU A 148 21.43 -0.91 -4.08
CA LEU A 148 21.59 0.17 -5.05
C LEU A 148 23.02 0.71 -4.99
N ALA A 149 23.82 0.38 -5.99
CA ALA A 149 25.12 1.01 -6.20
C ALA A 149 24.96 2.42 -6.79
N PRO A 150 26.01 3.25 -6.79
CA PRO A 150 26.01 4.55 -7.44
C PRO A 150 25.59 4.46 -8.91
N GLY A 151 24.48 5.10 -9.27
CA GLY A 151 23.91 5.08 -10.62
C GLY A 151 22.81 4.03 -10.84
N ASP A 152 22.59 3.11 -9.91
CA ASP A 152 21.47 2.17 -9.98
C ASP A 152 20.13 2.87 -9.70
N SER A 153 19.08 2.33 -10.29
CA SER A 153 17.69 2.69 -9.99
C SER A 153 16.89 1.43 -9.64
N ALA A 154 15.83 1.62 -8.86
CA ALA A 154 14.80 0.62 -8.63
C ALA A 154 13.44 1.28 -8.80
N SER A 155 12.46 0.51 -9.25
CA SER A 155 11.08 0.96 -9.43
C SER A 155 10.08 0.04 -8.73
N MET A 156 8.93 0.61 -8.43
CA MET A 156 7.76 -0.11 -7.96
C MET A 156 6.55 0.49 -8.69
N THR A 157 5.78 -0.36 -9.35
CA THR A 157 4.54 0.02 -10.01
C THR A 157 3.37 -0.40 -9.12
N LEU A 158 2.53 0.57 -8.79
CA LEU A 158 1.35 0.40 -7.94
C LEU A 158 0.10 0.80 -8.73
N ALA A 159 -1.06 0.29 -8.31
CA ALA A 159 -2.33 0.90 -8.67
C ALA A 159 -3.12 1.30 -7.42
N VAL A 160 -3.82 2.43 -7.55
CA VAL A 160 -4.94 2.78 -6.69
C VAL A 160 -6.19 2.24 -7.35
N VAL A 161 -6.87 1.32 -6.69
CA VAL A 161 -8.14 0.74 -7.15
C VAL A 161 -9.26 1.24 -6.26
N ILE A 162 -10.41 1.52 -6.87
CA ILE A 162 -11.61 1.99 -6.16
C ILE A 162 -12.75 1.11 -6.63
N ALA A 163 -13.64 0.68 -5.74
CA ALA A 163 -14.84 -0.08 -6.10
C ALA A 163 -15.97 0.16 -5.09
N GLU A 164 -17.21 -0.06 -5.50
CA GLU A 164 -18.34 -0.12 -4.59
C GLU A 164 -18.33 -1.46 -3.82
N PRO A 165 -18.87 -1.50 -2.59
CA PRO A 165 -19.08 -2.75 -1.86
C PRO A 165 -20.16 -3.57 -2.57
N ILE A 166 -20.05 -4.90 -2.56
CA ILE A 166 -21.03 -5.76 -3.21
C ILE A 166 -22.40 -5.65 -2.52
N PRO A 167 -23.47 -5.23 -3.22
CA PRO A 167 -24.79 -5.12 -2.60
C PRO A 167 -25.28 -6.43 -1.98
N GLY A 168 -25.84 -6.35 -0.77
CA GLY A 168 -26.38 -7.51 -0.05
C GLY A 168 -25.37 -8.32 0.77
N THR A 169 -24.09 -7.94 0.76
CA THR A 169 -23.01 -8.60 1.52
C THR A 169 -22.66 -7.88 2.83
N PHE A 170 -23.24 -6.71 3.06
CA PHE A 170 -23.05 -5.88 4.25
C PHE A 170 -24.39 -5.33 4.74
N THR A 171 -24.41 -4.84 5.98
CA THR A 171 -25.58 -4.20 6.59
C THR A 171 -25.21 -2.78 7.00
N VAL A 172 -25.97 -1.80 6.51
CA VAL A 172 -25.79 -0.38 6.85
C VAL A 172 -25.94 -0.16 8.35
N GLY A 173 -25.01 0.59 8.94
CA GLY A 173 -24.90 0.84 10.36
C GLY A 173 -24.31 -0.33 11.17
N LEU A 174 -23.95 -1.45 10.52
CA LEU A 174 -23.34 -2.59 11.17
C LEU A 174 -21.88 -2.76 10.73
N GLY A 175 -20.99 -2.62 11.70
CA GLY A 175 -19.57 -2.84 11.57
C GLY A 175 -19.17 -4.18 10.97
N THR A 176 -18.26 -4.17 9.98
CA THR A 176 -17.64 -5.40 9.47
C THR A 176 -16.17 -5.51 9.87
N PRO A 177 -15.77 -6.51 10.69
CA PRO A 177 -14.37 -6.74 11.04
C PRO A 177 -13.47 -7.06 9.84
N PRO A 178 -12.20 -6.58 9.83
CA PRO A 178 -11.24 -6.91 8.77
C PRO A 178 -10.80 -8.38 8.80
N GLY A 179 -11.05 -9.08 9.91
CA GLY A 179 -10.69 -10.49 10.10
C GLY A 179 -9.18 -10.75 10.09
N ASN A 180 -8.80 -12.03 10.20
CA ASN A 180 -7.41 -12.44 10.05
C ASN A 180 -6.99 -12.31 8.57
N PRO A 181 -5.93 -11.57 8.22
CA PRO A 181 -5.40 -11.47 6.86
C PRO A 181 -5.13 -12.79 6.14
N ARG A 182 -4.83 -13.85 6.88
CA ARG A 182 -4.55 -15.19 6.36
C ARG A 182 -5.78 -16.07 6.23
N ASP A 183 -6.93 -15.62 6.71
CA ASP A 183 -8.21 -16.27 6.48
C ASP A 183 -8.81 -15.78 5.15
N PRO A 184 -8.93 -16.64 4.13
CA PRO A 184 -9.52 -16.26 2.85
C PRO A 184 -11.06 -16.19 2.90
N ASP A 185 -11.71 -16.71 3.94
CA ASP A 185 -13.18 -16.89 4.00
C ASP A 185 -13.88 -15.79 4.82
N ARG A 186 -13.14 -14.76 5.25
CA ARG A 186 -13.69 -13.62 5.99
C ARG A 186 -14.63 -12.77 5.13
N ALA A 187 -15.73 -12.32 5.74
CA ALA A 187 -16.79 -11.56 5.09
C ALA A 187 -16.31 -10.30 4.35
N ILE A 188 -15.28 -9.61 4.85
CA ILE A 188 -14.77 -8.39 4.21
C ILE A 188 -14.27 -8.63 2.77
N LEU A 189 -13.79 -9.84 2.45
CA LEU A 189 -13.34 -10.15 1.09
C LEU A 189 -14.51 -10.37 0.13
N GLU A 190 -15.66 -10.83 0.62
CA GLU A 190 -16.89 -10.93 -0.17
C GLU A 190 -17.43 -9.54 -0.49
N ILE A 191 -17.47 -8.65 0.52
CA ILE A 191 -17.88 -7.25 0.34
C ILE A 191 -16.97 -6.52 -0.65
N ALA A 192 -15.66 -6.78 -0.58
CA ALA A 192 -14.64 -6.17 -1.42
C ALA A 192 -14.39 -6.91 -2.76
N ALA A 193 -15.23 -7.88 -3.15
CA ALA A 193 -14.93 -8.73 -4.32
C ALA A 193 -14.71 -7.92 -5.61
N GLY A 194 -15.49 -6.85 -5.84
CA GLY A 194 -15.30 -5.96 -6.99
C GLY A 194 -13.98 -5.18 -6.94
N LEU A 195 -13.48 -4.86 -5.75
CA LEU A 195 -12.15 -4.25 -5.57
C LEU A 195 -11.04 -5.24 -5.93
N LEU A 196 -11.17 -6.49 -5.48
CA LEU A 196 -10.22 -7.57 -5.78
C LEU A 196 -10.16 -7.87 -7.29
N GLU A 197 -11.31 -7.87 -7.96
CA GLU A 197 -11.38 -8.01 -9.43
C GLU A 197 -10.63 -6.86 -10.13
N ARG A 198 -10.84 -5.62 -9.70
CA ARG A 198 -10.11 -4.47 -10.25
C ARG A 198 -8.60 -4.54 -9.99
N ALA A 199 -8.19 -5.02 -8.81
CA ALA A 199 -6.77 -5.23 -8.50
C ALA A 199 -6.11 -6.26 -9.42
N ARG A 200 -6.82 -7.35 -9.75
CA ARG A 200 -6.36 -8.36 -10.70
C ARG A 200 -6.31 -7.80 -12.12
N ALA A 201 -7.38 -7.13 -12.57
CA ALA A 201 -7.44 -6.52 -13.88
C ALA A 201 -6.37 -5.42 -14.09
N ALA A 202 -5.99 -4.68 -13.04
CA ALA A 202 -4.92 -3.69 -13.13
C ALA A 202 -3.57 -4.30 -13.51
N ARG A 203 -3.30 -5.56 -13.15
CA ARG A 203 -2.09 -6.29 -13.57
C ARG A 203 -2.05 -6.53 -15.07
N ASP A 204 -3.22 -6.80 -15.66
CA ASP A 204 -3.35 -7.04 -17.10
C ASP A 204 -3.14 -5.76 -17.92
N LEU A 205 -3.21 -4.58 -17.30
CA LEU A 205 -2.94 -3.29 -17.95
C LEU A 205 -1.45 -2.92 -17.99
N LEU A 206 -0.60 -3.54 -17.16
CA LEU A 206 0.84 -3.23 -17.10
C LEU A 206 1.53 -3.22 -18.49
N PRO A 207 1.32 -4.23 -19.37
CA PRO A 207 1.99 -4.25 -20.67
C PRO A 207 1.62 -3.07 -21.58
N LEU A 208 0.46 -2.43 -21.36
CA LEU A 208 -0.02 -1.31 -22.17
C LEU A 208 0.63 0.02 -21.76
N PHE A 209 1.01 0.18 -20.50
CA PHE A 209 1.71 1.38 -20.03
C PHE A 209 3.16 1.41 -20.56
N VAL A 210 3.82 0.26 -20.60
CA VAL A 210 5.16 0.10 -21.20
C VAL A 210 5.17 0.49 -22.68
N GLN A 211 4.09 0.23 -23.42
CA GLN A 211 3.98 0.58 -24.84
C GLN A 211 3.74 2.07 -25.11
N ASN A 212 3.15 2.80 -24.16
CA ASN A 212 2.79 4.21 -24.38
C ASN A 212 3.91 5.19 -24.01
N ASP A 213 4.80 4.81 -23.09
CA ASP A 213 5.95 5.64 -22.70
C ASP A 213 7.13 5.54 -23.70
N GLU A 214 7.09 4.55 -24.60
CA GLU A 214 8.11 4.39 -25.63
C GLU A 214 7.52 4.36 -27.04
N GLY A 215 7.68 5.49 -27.75
CA GLY A 215 7.80 5.47 -29.21
C GLY A 215 8.93 4.58 -29.75
N GLU A 216 9.66 3.85 -28.89
CA GLU A 216 10.59 2.76 -29.21
C GLU A 216 10.54 1.60 -28.18
N ALA A 217 9.37 1.01 -27.90
CA ALA A 217 9.22 -0.30 -27.23
C ALA A 217 10.27 -0.65 -26.15
N SER A 218 10.05 -0.25 -24.89
CA SER A 218 10.85 -0.81 -23.80
C SER A 218 10.46 -2.25 -23.70
N ALA A 219 11.45 -3.11 -23.76
CA ALA A 219 11.23 -4.48 -23.38
C ALA A 219 10.77 -4.50 -21.90
N PRO A 220 9.79 -5.33 -21.52
CA PRO A 220 9.39 -5.47 -20.12
C PRO A 220 10.63 -5.71 -19.25
N LEU A 221 10.59 -5.30 -17.97
CA LEU A 221 11.70 -5.36 -17.00
C LEU A 221 12.55 -6.66 -17.05
N HIS A 222 11.97 -7.76 -17.53
CA HIS A 222 12.64 -9.05 -17.73
C HIS A 222 13.53 -9.21 -18.98
N ALA A 223 13.57 -8.26 -19.92
CA ALA A 223 14.30 -8.41 -21.18
C ALA A 223 15.57 -7.55 -21.31
N ALA A 224 15.81 -6.59 -20.41
CA ALA A 224 16.95 -5.67 -20.50
C ALA A 224 18.26 -6.17 -19.84
N ARG A 225 18.29 -7.33 -19.16
CA ARG A 225 19.46 -7.78 -18.37
C ARG A 225 20.24 -8.99 -18.92
N ARG A 226 20.15 -9.28 -20.22
CA ARG A 226 21.12 -10.18 -20.89
C ARG A 226 21.72 -9.52 -22.13
N GLY A 227 22.76 -8.72 -21.93
CA GLY A 227 23.56 -8.26 -23.06
C GLY A 227 24.44 -7.05 -22.77
N ARG A 228 25.50 -7.24 -21.97
CA ARG A 228 26.80 -6.60 -22.17
C ARG A 228 27.77 -7.10 -21.09
N ASN A 229 28.47 -8.17 -21.44
CA ASN A 229 29.84 -8.46 -21.01
C ASN A 229 30.36 -9.47 -22.03
N ASP A 230 30.87 -8.93 -23.13
CA ASP A 230 31.99 -9.46 -23.91
C ASP A 230 32.89 -8.26 -24.23
#